data_AF-A0A8S4FN91-F1
#
_entry.id   AF-A0A8S4FN91-F1
#
_cell.length_a   1.000
_cell.length_b   1.000
_cell.length_c   1.000
_cell.angle_alpha   90.00
_cell.angle_beta   90.00
_cell.angle_gamma   90.00
#
_symmetry.space_group_name_H-M   'P 1'
#
loop_
_entity.id
_entity.type
_entity.pdbx_description
1 polymer ?
#
loop_
_entity_poly.entity_id
_entity_poly.type
_entity_poly.pdbx_seq_one_letter_code
_entity_poly.pdbx_strand_id
1 'polypeptide(L)'
;MSFIEIAFQAEICRHEIDDPEYEEYARRNCNETRETRAKGIEELRRMIYERGECHSRRMDDAYLLRFLRCRRFIPALAHKLASAINSSPLTNGVQADRTVLALLLPDVQT
;
A
#
# COMPACT_ATOMS: atom_id res chain seq x y z
N MET A 1 -9.81 11.70 -11.08
CA MET A 1 -8.67 11.71 -10.15
C MET A 1 -7.56 10.85 -10.73
N SER A 2 -6.33 11.33 -10.68
CA SER A 2 -5.14 10.61 -11.13
C SER A 2 -4.74 9.52 -10.14
N PHE A 3 -3.95 8.54 -10.58
CA PHE A 3 -3.36 7.53 -9.69
C PHE A 3 -2.55 8.15 -8.54
N ILE A 4 -1.95 9.32 -8.80
CA ILE A 4 -1.22 10.10 -7.81
C ILE A 4 -2.17 10.64 -6.73
N GLU A 5 -3.31 11.20 -7.10
CA GLU A 5 -4.32 11.68 -6.15
C GLU A 5 -4.91 10.52 -5.33
N ILE A 6 -5.12 9.36 -5.95
CA ILE A 6 -5.60 8.14 -5.26
C ILE A 6 -4.57 7.68 -4.21
N ALA A 7 -3.29 7.61 -4.59
CA ALA A 7 -2.22 7.19 -3.70
C ALA A 7 -1.99 8.18 -2.54
N PHE A 8 -2.09 9.48 -2.84
CA PHE A 8 -1.98 10.54 -1.84
C PHE A 8 -3.18 10.54 -0.87
N GLN A 9 -4.40 10.37 -1.38
CA GLN A 9 -5.59 10.24 -0.54
C GLN A 9 -5.55 8.98 0.33
N ALA A 10 -4.99 7.87 -0.18
CA ALA A 10 -4.77 6.66 0.60
C ALA A 10 -3.78 6.82 1.77
N GLU A 11 -2.83 7.75 1.67
CA GLU A 11 -1.86 8.12 2.72
C GLU A 11 -2.50 8.98 3.82
N ILE A 12 -3.44 9.87 3.43
CA ILE A 12 -4.18 10.79 4.30
C ILE A 12 -5.31 10.07 5.03
N CYS A 13 -6.05 9.18 4.37
CA CYS A 13 -7.15 8.41 4.97
C CYS A 13 -6.64 7.20 5.79
N ARG A 14 -5.71 7.46 6.71
CA ARG A 14 -5.30 6.52 7.76
C ARG A 14 -6.37 6.30 8.83
N HIS A 15 -7.41 7.14 8.89
CA HIS A 15 -8.35 7.17 10.02
C HIS A 15 -9.86 7.28 9.70
N GLU A 16 -10.29 7.47 8.45
CA GLU A 16 -11.73 7.57 8.13
C GLU A 16 -12.26 6.24 7.62
N ILE A 17 -12.36 5.27 8.52
CA ILE A 17 -12.91 3.94 8.21
C ILE A 17 -14.43 4.00 8.02
N ASP A 18 -15.11 5.04 8.52
CA ASP A 18 -16.57 5.16 8.55
C ASP A 18 -17.15 6.26 7.64
N ASP A 19 -16.37 6.80 6.68
CA ASP A 19 -16.89 7.74 5.67
C ASP A 19 -17.43 6.95 4.44
N PRO A 20 -18.74 7.01 4.14
CA PRO A 20 -19.33 6.36 2.97
C PRO A 20 -18.75 6.84 1.62
N GLU A 21 -18.35 8.11 1.50
CA GLU A 21 -17.75 8.63 0.27
C GLU A 21 -16.38 8.02 0.04
N TYR A 22 -15.62 7.85 1.13
CA TYR A 22 -14.33 7.19 1.11
C TYR A 22 -14.44 5.71 0.72
N GLU A 23 -15.41 4.98 1.29
CA GLU A 23 -15.64 3.58 0.96
C GLU A 23 -15.98 3.39 -0.52
N GLU A 24 -16.88 4.22 -1.05
CA GLU A 24 -17.25 4.15 -2.47
C GLU A 24 -16.06 4.49 -3.38
N TYR A 25 -15.24 5.46 -2.97
CA TYR A 25 -14.02 5.81 -3.68
C TYR A 25 -13.00 4.66 -3.69
N ALA A 26 -12.73 4.06 -2.53
CA ALA A 26 -11.80 2.94 -2.39
C ALA A 26 -12.29 1.71 -3.17
N ARG A 27 -13.60 1.46 -3.17
CA ARG A 27 -14.23 0.41 -3.98
C ARG A 27 -14.03 0.64 -5.48
N ARG A 28 -14.28 1.86 -5.96
CA ARG A 28 -14.15 2.21 -7.40
C ARG A 28 -12.71 2.20 -7.91
N ASN A 29 -11.77 2.72 -7.11
CA ASN A 29 -10.40 2.96 -7.57
C ASN A 29 -9.42 1.84 -7.18
N CYS A 30 -9.63 1.24 -6.01
CA CYS A 30 -8.71 0.26 -5.44
C CYS A 30 -9.30 -1.15 -5.32
N ASN A 31 -10.57 -1.38 -5.67
CA ASN A 31 -11.29 -2.64 -5.43
C ASN A 31 -11.31 -3.06 -3.94
N GLU A 32 -11.28 -2.09 -3.05
CA GLU A 32 -11.27 -2.29 -1.60
C GLU A 32 -12.69 -2.20 -1.04
N THR A 33 -13.09 -3.13 -0.17
CA THR A 33 -14.30 -3.07 0.65
C THR A 33 -13.96 -3.44 2.09
N ARG A 34 -14.88 -3.21 3.05
CA ARG A 34 -14.66 -3.63 4.45
C ARG A 34 -14.37 -5.12 4.57
N GLU A 35 -15.06 -5.93 3.77
CA GLU A 35 -14.99 -7.39 3.82
C GLU A 35 -13.69 -7.92 3.19
N THR A 36 -13.17 -7.23 2.17
CA THR A 36 -11.93 -7.64 1.48
C THR A 36 -10.68 -7.10 2.17
N ARG A 37 -10.78 -5.99 2.92
CA ARG A 37 -9.65 -5.33 3.59
C ARG A 37 -8.86 -6.28 4.48
N ALA A 38 -9.54 -6.90 5.47
CA ALA A 38 -8.89 -7.80 6.41
C ALA A 38 -8.28 -9.02 5.70
N LYS A 39 -8.99 -9.58 4.71
CA LYS A 39 -8.53 -10.75 3.94
C LYS A 39 -7.29 -10.43 3.11
N GLY A 40 -7.28 -9.30 2.40
CA GLY A 40 -6.17 -8.88 1.56
C GLY A 40 -4.91 -8.56 2.37
N ILE A 41 -5.07 -7.93 3.54
CA ILE A 41 -3.96 -7.66 4.47
C ILE A 41 -3.35 -8.97 4.96
N GLU A 42 -4.19 -9.90 5.42
CA GLU A 42 -3.71 -11.18 5.94
C GLU A 42 -3.06 -12.03 4.85
N GLU A 43 -3.61 -12.03 3.64
CA GLU A 43 -3.02 -12.72 2.51
C GLU A 43 -1.65 -12.13 2.13
N LEU A 44 -1.52 -10.80 2.07
CA LEU A 44 -0.25 -10.14 1.80
C LEU A 44 0.78 -10.44 2.90
N ARG A 45 0.36 -10.38 4.17
CA ARG A 45 1.19 -10.73 5.33
C ARG A 45 1.70 -12.16 5.22
N ARG A 46 0.81 -13.12 4.93
CA ARG A 46 1.17 -14.52 4.71
C ARG A 46 2.18 -14.68 3.58
N MET A 47 1.97 -14.03 2.43
CA MET A 47 2.91 -14.10 1.30
C MET A 47 4.31 -13.59 1.66
N ILE A 48 4.40 -12.51 2.44
CA ILE A 48 5.68 -11.97 2.92
C ILE A 48 6.40 -13.00 3.81
N TYR A 49 5.68 -13.63 4.74
CA TYR A 49 6.26 -14.64 5.63
C TYR A 49 6.67 -15.93 4.90
N GLU A 50 5.81 -16.45 4.01
CA GLU A 50 6.06 -17.72 3.31
C GLU A 50 7.21 -17.63 2.30
N ARG A 51 7.36 -16.50 1.61
CA ARG A 51 8.41 -16.32 0.61
C ARG A 51 9.76 -15.97 1.22
N GLY A 52 9.79 -15.32 2.39
CA GLY A 52 11.03 -14.96 3.10
C GLY A 52 11.95 -13.98 2.37
N GLU A 53 11.52 -13.44 1.22
CA GLU A 53 12.30 -12.51 0.39
C GLU A 53 12.19 -11.06 0.88
N CYS A 54 11.18 -10.74 1.70
CA CYS A 54 10.87 -9.39 2.16
C CYS A 54 11.07 -9.27 3.68
N HIS A 55 12.12 -8.54 4.08
CA HIS A 55 12.48 -8.32 5.48
C HIS A 55 12.06 -6.92 5.94
N SER A 56 10.78 -6.59 5.79
CA SER A 56 10.25 -5.30 6.25
C SER A 56 10.29 -5.22 7.77
N ARG A 57 10.82 -4.13 8.33
CA ARG A 57 10.73 -3.84 9.78
C ARG A 57 9.30 -3.56 10.26
N ARG A 58 8.39 -3.22 9.34
CA ARG A 58 6.98 -2.90 9.62
C ARG A 58 6.05 -3.75 8.77
N MET A 59 5.02 -4.31 9.41
CA MET A 59 3.99 -5.12 8.76
C MET A 59 2.60 -4.85 9.36
N ASP A 60 2.42 -3.65 9.92
CA ASP A 60 1.13 -3.18 10.43
C ASP A 60 0.11 -3.05 9.30
N ASP A 61 -1.17 -3.19 9.64
CA ASP A 61 -2.28 -3.19 8.68
C ASP A 61 -2.29 -1.93 7.80
N ALA A 62 -2.03 -0.76 8.40
CA ALA A 62 -2.00 0.50 7.68
C ALA A 62 -0.85 0.56 6.66
N TYR A 63 0.33 0.02 7.00
CA TYR A 63 1.46 -0.10 6.09
C TYR A 63 1.14 -1.04 4.92
N LEU A 64 0.64 -2.25 5.20
CA LEU A 64 0.32 -3.25 4.18
C LEU A 64 -0.79 -2.77 3.23
N LEU A 65 -1.77 -2.06 3.76
CA LEU A 65 -2.90 -1.53 3.01
C LEU A 65 -2.48 -0.56 1.90
N ARG A 66 -1.39 0.18 2.09
CA ARG A 66 -0.86 1.09 1.06
C ARG A 66 -0.44 0.33 -0.19
N PHE A 67 0.30 -0.77 -0.04
CA PHE A 67 0.73 -1.59 -1.17
C PHE A 67 -0.44 -2.23 -1.88
N LEU A 68 -1.46 -2.68 -1.14
CA LEU A 68 -2.69 -3.21 -1.70
C LEU A 68 -3.43 -2.15 -2.52
N ARG A 69 -3.60 -0.93 -2.00
CA ARG A 69 -4.25 0.19 -2.72
C ARG A 69 -3.49 0.57 -3.99
N CYS A 70 -2.16 0.64 -3.93
CA CYS A 70 -1.30 0.92 -5.10
C CYS A 70 -1.36 -0.16 -6.19
N ARG A 71 -1.88 -1.35 -5.87
CA ARG A 71 -1.97 -2.50 -6.76
C ARG A 71 -3.38 -3.06 -6.87
N ARG A 72 -4.40 -2.21 -6.70
CA ARG A 72 -5.83 -2.53 -6.89
C ARG A 72 -6.28 -3.77 -6.11
N PHE A 73 -5.75 -3.92 -4.90
CA PHE A 73 -6.02 -5.03 -3.99
C PHE A 73 -5.60 -6.42 -4.51
N ILE A 74 -4.54 -6.49 -5.33
CA ILE A 74 -3.97 -7.77 -5.80
C ILE A 74 -2.75 -8.13 -4.93
N PRO A 75 -2.86 -9.11 -4.00
CA PRO A 75 -1.81 -9.40 -3.01
C PRO A 75 -0.46 -9.79 -3.64
N ALA A 76 -0.47 -10.54 -4.74
CA ALA A 76 0.77 -10.92 -5.43
C ALA A 76 1.54 -9.73 -6.01
N LEU A 77 0.82 -8.74 -6.56
CA LEU A 77 1.44 -7.52 -7.08
C LEU A 77 1.89 -6.58 -5.95
N ALA A 78 1.10 -6.52 -4.88
CA ALA A 78 1.46 -5.77 -3.67
C ALA A 78 2.72 -6.36 -3.02
N HIS A 79 2.84 -7.68 -2.93
CA HIS A 79 4.04 -8.38 -2.46
C HIS A 79 5.25 -8.01 -3.32
N LYS A 80 5.13 -8.07 -4.65
CA LYS A 80 6.22 -7.69 -5.56
C LYS A 80 6.68 -6.24 -5.34
N LEU A 81 5.74 -5.30 -5.15
CA LEU A 81 6.05 -3.90 -4.85
C LEU A 81 6.73 -3.75 -3.48
N ALA A 82 6.21 -4.43 -2.46
CA ALA A 82 6.78 -4.42 -1.11
C ALA A 82 8.21 -4.99 -1.12
N SER A 83 8.45 -6.14 -1.75
CA SER A 83 9.79 -6.72 -1.86
C SER A 83 10.75 -5.81 -2.62
N ALA A 84 10.31 -5.18 -3.71
CA ALA A 84 11.14 -4.25 -4.48
C ALA A 84 11.54 -3.00 -3.67
N ILE A 85 10.65 -2.51 -2.80
CA ILE A 85 10.94 -1.35 -1.95
C ILE A 85 11.88 -1.75 -0.80
N ASN A 86 11.63 -2.89 -0.14
CA ASN A 86 12.43 -3.35 1.00
C ASN A 86 13.80 -3.93 0.60
N SER A 87 14.01 -4.33 -0.65
CA SER A 87 15.31 -4.77 -1.16
C SER A 87 16.19 -3.61 -1.65
N SER A 88 15.64 -2.40 -1.74
CA SER A 88 16.41 -1.22 -2.16
C SER A 88 17.37 -0.77 -1.07
N PRO A 89 18.69 -0.64 -1.35
CA PRO A 89 19.70 -0.24 -0.37
C PRO A 89 19.52 1.18 0.18
N LEU A 90 18.57 1.96 -0.38
CA LEU A 90 18.22 3.31 0.06
C LEU A 90 17.17 3.33 1.18
N THR A 91 16.61 2.18 1.57
CA THR A 91 15.51 2.11 2.55
C THR A 91 15.99 1.71 3.95
N ASN A 92 16.91 2.47 4.53
CA ASN A 92 17.28 2.32 5.94
C ASN A 92 16.16 2.85 6.86
N GLY A 93 15.14 2.03 7.11
CA GLY A 93 14.19 2.07 8.24
C GLY A 93 13.27 3.29 8.41
N VAL A 94 13.65 4.48 7.93
CA VAL A 94 12.93 5.75 8.04
C VAL A 94 12.47 6.23 6.65
N GLN A 95 13.12 5.77 5.59
CA GLN A 95 12.89 6.24 4.22
C GLN A 95 11.74 5.53 3.48
N ALA A 96 11.34 4.31 3.89
CA ALA A 96 10.34 3.52 3.15
C ALA A 96 8.99 4.27 2.97
N ASP A 97 8.56 5.03 3.99
CA ASP A 97 7.38 5.90 3.91
C ASP A 97 7.55 7.00 2.84
N ARG A 98 8.74 7.61 2.71
CA ARG A 98 9.04 8.63 1.68
C ARG A 98 9.31 8.01 0.30
N THR A 99 9.82 6.78 0.23
CA THR A 99 10.15 6.08 -1.02
C THR A 99 8.91 5.54 -1.71
N VAL A 100 7.90 5.07 -0.96
CA VAL A 100 6.58 4.74 -1.51
C VAL A 100 5.99 5.99 -2.16
N LEU A 101 6.01 7.13 -1.48
CA LEU A 101 5.62 8.44 -2.03
C LEU A 101 6.45 8.82 -3.27
N ALA A 102 7.78 8.75 -3.22
CA ALA A 102 8.65 9.15 -4.33
C ALA A 102 8.55 8.24 -5.58
N LEU A 103 8.31 6.94 -5.41
CA LEU A 103 8.10 6.00 -6.53
C LEU A 103 6.67 6.07 -7.10
N LEU A 104 5.71 6.56 -6.32
CA LEU A 104 4.34 6.83 -6.78
C LEU A 104 4.18 8.26 -7.33
N LEU A 105 5.18 9.13 -7.13
CA LEU A 105 5.23 10.52 -7.59
C LEU A 105 6.43 10.76 -8.53
N PRO A 106 6.45 10.20 -9.76
CA PRO A 106 7.52 10.51 -10.71
C PRO A 106 7.52 11.97 -11.17
N ASP A 107 6.43 12.72 -10.96
CA ASP A 107 6.26 14.11 -11.45
C ASP A 107 6.39 15.20 -10.38
N VAL A 108 6.77 14.90 -9.13
CA VAL A 108 7.12 15.95 -8.16
C VAL A 108 8.61 16.23 -8.23
N GLN A 109 9.04 16.68 -9.41
CA GLN A 109 10.34 17.31 -9.58
C GLN A 109 10.32 18.31 -10.75
N THR A 110 9.48 19.34 -10.66
CA THR A 110 9.83 20.76 -10.88
C THR A 110 8.66 21.67 -10.55
#